data_AF-A0A3P3U7Q8-F1
#
_entry.id   AF-A0A3P3U7Q8-F1
#
_cell.length_a   1.000
_cell.length_b   1.000
_cell.length_c   1.000
_cell.angle_alpha   90.00
_cell.angle_beta   90.00
_cell.angle_gamma   90.00
#
_symmetry.space_group_name_H-M   'P 1'
#
loop_
_entity.id
_entity.type
_entity.pdbx_description
1 polymer ?
#
loop_
_entity_poly.entity_id
_entity_poly.type
_entity_poly.pdbx_seq_one_letter_code
_entity_poly.pdbx_strand_id
1 'polypeptide(L)'
;MNIIHENKLFNEKVKREYMAAHKKGTQDILERLFKIAYQFESDLNKDIFDFTREELRKLFFTFLPTTESASKSAVLYINRYIDWAIDEGYAQGMNPLDGTDAEWKKQFAIKPDHVFIRDEDIKKMLEKIVNAQVAVVFYAPFIGIKGEGNAEIVNLKKQDVDFDHLTATLTDSNGSQRIIKIDKTFGDLCQKAIKEFEFVKANGEPDKEVKSKYANLIDNEYIVRSVDTRVKHKEEADKNVVYRRLKTIKKYFSETGITPKTVAYSGMLAIAKDFYLKNKLNDSYKEIIQQFNITEATLNRYKETFLNVEQIKKMYKLS
;
A
#
# COMPACT_ATOMS: atom_id res chain seq x y z
N MET A 1 -2.94 -9.65 14.15
CA MET A 1 -2.08 -10.60 14.88
C MET A 1 -0.78 -10.73 14.10
N ASN A 2 0.36 -10.25 14.63
CA ASN A 2 1.65 -10.43 13.96
C ASN A 2 2.14 -11.85 14.29
N ILE A 3 1.98 -12.79 13.36
CA ILE A 3 2.59 -14.11 13.49
C ILE A 3 4.09 -13.88 13.26
N ILE A 4 4.89 -14.09 14.30
CA ILE A 4 6.35 -14.09 14.19
C ILE A 4 6.70 -15.39 13.48
N HIS A 5 7.03 -15.31 12.18
CA HIS A 5 7.49 -16.48 11.44
C HIS A 5 8.95 -16.76 11.81
N GLU A 6 9.25 -18.02 12.15
CA GLU A 6 10.63 -18.43 12.39
C GLU A 6 11.47 -18.24 11.12
N ASN A 7 12.68 -17.72 11.26
CA ASN A 7 13.61 -17.53 10.15
C ASN A 7 14.31 -18.84 9.77
N LYS A 8 13.54 -19.92 9.59
CA LYS A 8 14.01 -21.28 9.31
C LYS A 8 13.27 -21.88 8.12
N LEU A 9 13.84 -22.92 7.54
CA LEU A 9 13.29 -23.67 6.41
C LEU A 9 13.31 -25.17 6.75
N PHE A 10 12.21 -25.87 6.51
CA PHE A 10 12.17 -27.33 6.63
C PHE A 10 12.90 -27.94 5.43
N ASN A 11 13.67 -29.02 5.60
CA ASN A 11 14.53 -29.57 4.52
C ASN A 11 15.29 -28.49 3.73
N GLU A 12 15.99 -27.62 4.45
CA GLU A 12 16.61 -26.41 3.90
C GLU A 12 17.42 -26.64 2.63
N LYS A 13 18.14 -27.78 2.53
CA LYS A 13 18.93 -28.14 1.35
C LYS A 13 18.05 -28.21 0.08
N VAL A 14 16.95 -28.95 0.13
CA VAL A 14 16.05 -29.18 -1.02
C VAL A 14 15.39 -27.86 -1.44
N LYS A 15 14.91 -27.08 -0.46
CA LYS A 15 14.29 -25.77 -0.73
C LYS A 15 15.29 -24.77 -1.34
N ARG A 16 16.53 -24.77 -0.88
CA ARG A 16 17.59 -23.91 -1.43
C ARG A 16 17.97 -24.32 -2.86
N GLU A 17 17.98 -25.61 -3.14
CA GLU A 17 18.21 -26.15 -4.49
C GLU A 17 17.15 -25.66 -5.47
N TYR A 18 15.86 -25.81 -5.12
CA TYR A 18 14.76 -25.28 -5.93
C TYR A 18 14.86 -23.77 -6.14
N MET A 19 15.12 -22.99 -5.08
CA MET A 19 15.22 -21.54 -5.18
C MET A 19 16.39 -21.08 -6.08
N ALA A 20 17.50 -21.81 -6.09
CA ALA A 20 18.69 -21.43 -6.88
C ALA A 20 18.41 -21.36 -8.39
N ALA A 21 17.42 -22.11 -8.89
CA ALA A 21 17.01 -22.11 -10.29
C ALA A 21 16.20 -20.87 -10.72
N HIS A 22 15.80 -20.01 -9.77
CA HIS A 22 14.93 -18.86 -10.03
C HIS A 22 15.63 -17.50 -9.92
N LYS A 23 15.07 -16.47 -10.58
CA LYS A 23 15.54 -15.08 -10.47
C LYS A 23 15.35 -14.55 -9.04
N LYS A 24 16.19 -13.60 -8.63
CA LYS A 24 16.25 -13.07 -7.25
C LYS A 24 14.88 -12.64 -6.68
N GLY A 25 14.06 -11.92 -7.44
CA GLY A 25 12.72 -11.53 -6.99
C GLY A 25 11.78 -12.71 -6.73
N THR A 26 11.91 -13.80 -7.49
CA THR A 26 11.15 -15.03 -7.25
C THR A 26 11.68 -15.80 -6.04
N GLN A 27 13.01 -15.82 -5.84
CA GLN A 27 13.63 -16.41 -4.65
C GLN A 27 13.08 -15.77 -3.37
N ASP A 28 13.00 -14.44 -3.32
CA ASP A 28 12.52 -13.71 -2.14
C ASP A 28 11.05 -14.06 -1.81
N ILE A 29 10.23 -14.31 -2.84
CA ILE A 29 8.83 -14.77 -2.67
C ILE A 29 8.78 -16.20 -2.12
N LEU A 30 9.54 -17.12 -2.74
CA LEU A 30 9.61 -18.52 -2.33
C LEU A 30 10.12 -18.66 -0.90
N GLU A 31 11.20 -17.96 -0.57
CA GLU A 31 11.79 -17.95 0.76
C GLU A 31 10.76 -17.51 1.81
N ARG A 32 9.97 -16.47 1.51
CA ARG A 32 8.89 -16.04 2.41
C ARG A 32 7.83 -17.12 2.58
N LEU A 33 7.37 -17.76 1.51
CA LEU A 33 6.35 -18.82 1.59
C LEU A 33 6.86 -20.01 2.42
N PHE A 34 8.09 -20.45 2.19
CA PHE A 34 8.69 -21.56 2.92
C PHE A 34 8.94 -21.26 4.40
N LYS A 35 9.32 -20.02 4.76
CA LYS A 35 9.43 -19.61 6.17
C LYS A 35 8.09 -19.64 6.89
N ILE A 36 7.01 -19.26 6.20
CA ILE A 36 5.66 -19.35 6.77
C ILE A 36 5.26 -20.83 6.93
N ALA A 37 5.58 -21.66 5.94
CA ALA A 37 5.28 -23.09 5.95
C ALA A 37 6.06 -23.89 7.01
N TYR A 38 7.25 -23.44 7.42
CA TYR A 38 8.13 -24.14 8.35
C TYR A 38 7.42 -24.66 9.60
N GLN A 39 6.57 -23.85 10.23
CA GLN A 39 5.84 -24.28 11.44
C GLN A 39 4.93 -25.46 11.11
N PHE A 40 4.19 -25.37 10.02
CA PHE A 40 3.24 -26.40 9.59
C PHE A 40 3.96 -27.68 9.14
N GLU A 41 5.09 -27.55 8.45
CA GLU A 41 5.97 -28.66 8.06
C GLU A 41 6.59 -29.36 9.27
N SER A 42 7.03 -28.58 10.27
CA SER A 42 7.60 -29.11 11.51
C SER A 42 6.55 -29.84 12.35
N ASP A 43 5.34 -29.28 12.47
CA ASP A 43 4.23 -29.87 13.22
C ASP A 43 3.77 -31.20 12.60
N LEU A 44 3.80 -31.30 11.27
CA LEU A 44 3.45 -32.52 10.53
C LEU A 44 4.63 -33.47 10.29
N ASN A 45 5.86 -33.01 10.55
CA ASN A 45 7.11 -33.66 10.17
C ASN A 45 7.11 -34.14 8.70
N LYS A 46 6.69 -33.26 7.79
CA LYS A 46 6.56 -33.51 6.36
C LYS A 46 6.99 -32.26 5.60
N ASP A 47 7.58 -32.43 4.42
CA ASP A 47 7.78 -31.30 3.51
C ASP A 47 6.45 -30.96 2.80
N ILE A 48 6.32 -29.74 2.29
CA ILE A 48 5.17 -29.30 1.51
C ILE A 48 4.84 -30.26 0.35
N PHE A 49 5.85 -30.87 -0.29
CA PHE A 49 5.62 -31.82 -1.37
C PHE A 49 5.00 -33.15 -0.94
N ASP A 50 5.02 -33.47 0.35
CA ASP A 50 4.38 -34.66 0.93
C ASP A 50 3.00 -34.34 1.55
N PHE A 51 2.52 -33.10 1.42
CA PHE A 51 1.23 -32.70 1.98
C PHE A 51 0.06 -33.18 1.12
N THR A 52 -1.00 -33.63 1.77
CA THR A 52 -2.32 -33.86 1.16
C THR A 52 -2.98 -32.54 0.76
N ARG A 53 -4.00 -32.61 -0.10
CA ARG A 53 -4.80 -31.43 -0.51
C ARG A 53 -5.39 -30.66 0.68
N GLU A 54 -5.83 -31.35 1.74
CA GLU A 54 -6.37 -30.70 2.94
C GLU A 54 -5.28 -30.05 3.81
N GLU A 55 -4.09 -30.65 3.91
CA GLU A 55 -2.94 -30.03 4.57
C GLU A 55 -2.48 -28.78 3.81
N LEU A 56 -2.39 -28.84 2.47
CA LEU A 56 -2.11 -27.68 1.62
C LEU A 56 -3.19 -26.60 1.74
N ARG A 57 -4.47 -26.98 1.79
CA ARG A 57 -5.58 -26.03 2.00
C ARG A 57 -5.41 -25.24 3.30
N LYS A 58 -5.07 -25.93 4.40
CA LYS A 58 -4.78 -25.29 5.70
C LYS A 58 -3.55 -24.39 5.62
N LEU A 59 -2.47 -24.86 5.00
CA LEU A 59 -1.26 -24.07 4.78
C LEU A 59 -1.57 -22.76 4.04
N PHE A 60 -2.37 -22.78 2.97
CA PHE A 60 -2.68 -21.57 2.20
C PHE A 60 -3.40 -20.49 3.00
N PHE A 61 -4.23 -20.87 3.98
CA PHE A 61 -4.83 -19.89 4.90
C PHE A 61 -3.79 -19.22 5.80
N THR A 62 -2.68 -19.88 6.13
CA THR A 62 -1.61 -19.28 6.96
C THR A 62 -0.81 -18.20 6.23
N PHE A 63 -0.83 -18.19 4.89
CA PHE A 63 -0.18 -17.14 4.10
C PHE A 63 -0.91 -15.79 4.17
N LEU A 64 -2.18 -15.80 4.64
CA LEU A 64 -3.03 -14.63 4.79
C LEU A 64 -3.01 -13.70 3.55
N PRO A 65 -3.20 -14.21 2.32
CA PRO A 65 -3.14 -13.39 1.13
C PRO A 65 -4.26 -12.35 1.17
N THR A 66 -3.92 -11.07 1.00
CA THR A 66 -4.91 -9.97 1.11
C THR A 66 -5.71 -9.73 -0.17
N THR A 67 -5.40 -10.48 -1.24
CA THR A 67 -6.09 -10.36 -2.54
C THR A 67 -6.22 -11.74 -3.19
N GLU A 68 -7.24 -11.91 -4.03
CA GLU A 68 -7.41 -13.11 -4.86
C GLU A 68 -6.20 -13.42 -5.74
N SER A 69 -5.54 -12.39 -6.27
CA SER A 69 -4.34 -12.55 -7.09
C SER A 69 -3.15 -13.07 -6.27
N ALA A 70 -2.96 -12.54 -5.06
CA ALA A 70 -1.93 -13.03 -4.15
C ALA A 70 -2.21 -14.48 -3.72
N SER A 71 -3.47 -14.82 -3.48
CA SER A 71 -3.91 -16.18 -3.18
C SER A 71 -3.56 -17.15 -4.32
N LYS A 72 -3.99 -16.83 -5.54
CA LYS A 72 -3.65 -17.61 -6.75
C LYS A 72 -2.14 -17.76 -6.95
N SER A 73 -1.38 -16.69 -6.71
CA SER A 73 0.07 -16.69 -6.87
C SER A 73 0.74 -17.62 -5.84
N ALA A 74 0.31 -17.57 -4.59
CA ALA A 74 0.83 -18.45 -3.54
C ALA A 74 0.57 -19.93 -3.88
N VAL A 75 -0.65 -20.27 -4.32
CA VAL A 75 -0.97 -21.63 -4.77
C VAL A 75 -0.09 -22.04 -5.96
N LEU A 76 0.11 -21.15 -6.94
CA LEU A 76 0.95 -21.44 -8.11
C LEU A 76 2.41 -21.70 -7.74
N TYR A 77 2.99 -20.93 -6.82
CA TYR A 77 4.38 -21.14 -6.38
C TYR A 77 4.55 -22.47 -5.66
N ILE A 78 3.61 -22.83 -4.79
CA ILE A 78 3.62 -24.13 -4.11
C ILE A 78 3.40 -25.27 -5.11
N ASN A 79 2.45 -25.14 -6.03
CA ASN A 79 2.20 -26.14 -7.09
C ASN A 79 3.48 -26.49 -7.83
N ARG A 80 4.21 -25.47 -8.30
CA ARG A 80 5.47 -25.65 -9.05
C ARG A 80 6.58 -26.26 -8.23
N TYR A 81 6.62 -25.98 -6.92
CA TYR A 81 7.59 -26.63 -6.04
C TYR A 81 7.29 -28.13 -5.88
N ILE A 82 6.01 -28.49 -5.75
CA ILE A 82 5.58 -29.89 -5.68
C ILE A 82 5.89 -30.60 -7.01
N ASP A 83 5.55 -30.00 -8.15
CA ASP A 83 5.85 -30.55 -9.48
C ASP A 83 7.36 -30.82 -9.63
N TRP A 84 8.18 -29.81 -9.32
CA TRP A 84 9.64 -29.94 -9.36
C TRP A 84 10.16 -31.03 -8.42
N ALA A 85 9.62 -31.13 -7.20
CA ALA A 85 10.04 -32.15 -6.25
C ALA A 85 9.69 -33.57 -6.73
N ILE A 86 8.58 -33.74 -7.46
CA ILE A 86 8.22 -35.01 -8.10
C ILE A 86 9.19 -35.31 -9.25
N ASP A 87 9.47 -34.32 -10.11
CA ASP A 87 10.34 -34.48 -11.28
C ASP A 87 11.79 -34.85 -10.89
N GLU A 88 12.32 -34.26 -9.82
CA GLU A 88 13.65 -34.56 -9.28
C GLU A 88 13.68 -35.81 -8.38
N GLY A 89 12.52 -36.45 -8.16
CA GLY A 89 12.41 -37.68 -7.37
C GLY A 89 12.45 -37.50 -5.85
N TYR A 90 12.35 -36.26 -5.35
CA TYR A 90 12.20 -35.97 -3.91
C TYR A 90 10.83 -36.42 -3.36
N ALA A 91 9.80 -36.41 -4.21
CA ALA A 91 8.45 -36.85 -3.89
C ALA A 91 7.99 -37.94 -4.87
N GLN A 92 6.98 -38.72 -4.47
CA GLN A 92 6.37 -39.75 -5.31
C GLN A 92 4.85 -39.54 -5.37
N GLY A 93 4.24 -39.88 -6.51
CA GLY A 93 2.80 -39.76 -6.71
C GLY A 93 2.40 -38.55 -7.54
N MET A 94 1.13 -38.15 -7.46
CA MET A 94 0.57 -37.04 -8.21
C MET A 94 0.53 -35.77 -7.38
N ASN A 95 0.70 -34.61 -8.01
CA ASN A 95 0.57 -33.33 -7.33
C ASN A 95 -0.88 -33.15 -6.81
N PRO A 96 -1.09 -33.01 -5.49
CA PRO A 96 -2.43 -32.88 -4.92
C PRO A 96 -3.19 -31.63 -5.36
N LEU A 97 -2.50 -30.65 -5.96
CA LEU A 97 -3.08 -29.42 -6.48
C LEU A 97 -3.52 -29.53 -7.95
N ASP A 98 -3.21 -30.64 -8.63
CA ASP A 98 -3.68 -30.90 -9.98
C ASP A 98 -5.22 -30.96 -10.03
N GLY A 99 -5.78 -30.28 -11.03
CA GLY A 99 -7.23 -30.15 -11.20
C GLY A 99 -7.90 -29.11 -10.30
N THR A 100 -7.15 -28.33 -9.50
CA THR A 100 -7.74 -27.21 -8.75
C THR A 100 -8.14 -26.04 -9.66
N ASP A 101 -9.39 -25.60 -9.56
CA ASP A 101 -9.93 -24.52 -10.36
C ASP A 101 -9.56 -23.12 -9.81
N ALA A 102 -10.01 -22.08 -10.52
CA ALA A 102 -9.74 -20.70 -10.15
C ALA A 102 -10.45 -20.27 -8.86
N GLU A 103 -11.62 -20.82 -8.53
CA GLU A 103 -12.37 -20.46 -7.33
C GLU A 103 -11.73 -21.08 -6.09
N TRP A 104 -11.31 -22.33 -6.18
CA TRP A 104 -10.54 -23.00 -5.14
C TRP A 104 -9.27 -22.20 -4.79
N LYS A 105 -8.59 -21.65 -5.80
CA LYS A 105 -7.37 -20.84 -5.61
C LYS A 105 -7.64 -19.47 -4.99
N LYS A 106 -8.86 -18.92 -5.12
CA LYS A 106 -9.24 -17.61 -4.58
C LYS A 106 -9.67 -17.66 -3.12
N GLN A 107 -10.19 -18.80 -2.66
CA GLN A 107 -10.85 -18.93 -1.35
C GLN A 107 -9.96 -18.55 -0.16
N PHE A 108 -8.62 -18.59 -0.32
CA PHE A 108 -7.67 -18.26 0.75
C PHE A 108 -7.47 -16.76 0.93
N ALA A 109 -7.96 -15.94 0.00
CA ALA A 109 -7.87 -14.49 0.07
C ALA A 109 -8.69 -13.96 1.26
N ILE A 110 -8.00 -13.48 2.28
CA ILE A 110 -8.61 -12.74 3.38
C ILE A 110 -8.70 -11.30 2.92
N LYS A 111 -9.88 -10.89 2.46
CA LYS A 111 -10.12 -9.49 2.10
C LYS A 111 -9.86 -8.66 3.37
N PRO A 112 -8.82 -7.81 3.40
CA PRO A 112 -8.71 -6.87 4.51
C PRO A 112 -9.95 -5.98 4.42
N ASP A 113 -10.61 -5.76 5.55
CA ASP A 113 -11.56 -4.68 5.64
C ASP A 113 -10.84 -3.41 5.16
N HIS A 114 -11.36 -2.81 4.10
CA HIS A 114 -10.79 -1.56 3.63
C HIS A 114 -10.93 -0.54 4.76
N VAL A 115 -9.79 -0.13 5.33
CA VAL A 115 -9.75 0.97 6.29
C VAL A 115 -9.99 2.26 5.51
N PHE A 116 -11.27 2.64 5.42
CA PHE A 116 -11.68 3.94 4.93
C PHE A 116 -11.75 4.92 6.08
N ILE A 117 -11.28 6.15 5.85
CA ILE A 117 -11.24 7.20 6.87
C ILE A 117 -12.19 8.31 6.41
N ARG A 118 -13.10 8.72 7.29
CA ARG A 118 -14.04 9.81 6.96
C ARG A 118 -13.28 11.11 6.72
N ASP A 119 -13.80 11.96 5.83
CA ASP A 119 -13.18 13.24 5.52
C ASP A 119 -13.01 14.14 6.76
N GLU A 120 -13.95 14.06 7.71
CA GLU A 120 -13.81 14.70 9.02
C GLU A 120 -12.64 14.17 9.85
N ASP A 121 -12.39 12.86 9.81
CA ASP A 121 -11.34 12.21 10.60
C ASP A 121 -9.96 12.45 9.95
N ILE A 122 -9.88 12.50 8.61
CA ILE A 122 -8.69 12.96 7.89
C ILE A 122 -8.30 14.37 8.38
N LYS A 123 -9.25 15.30 8.48
CA LYS A 123 -8.99 16.67 8.96
C LYS A 123 -8.50 16.68 10.40
N LYS A 124 -9.16 15.95 11.31
CA LYS A 124 -8.72 15.81 12.72
C LYS A 124 -7.32 15.19 12.83
N MET A 125 -6.96 14.26 11.93
CA MET A 125 -5.62 13.69 11.89
C MET A 125 -4.59 14.73 11.42
N LEU A 126 -4.91 15.53 10.40
CA LEU A 126 -4.02 16.59 9.90
C LEU A 126 -3.65 17.61 10.99
N GLU A 127 -4.60 17.98 11.84
CA GLU A 127 -4.38 18.89 12.97
C GLU A 127 -3.35 18.36 13.99
N LYS A 128 -3.18 17.03 14.06
CA LYS A 128 -2.26 16.35 14.98
C LYS A 128 -0.92 15.98 14.34
N ILE A 129 -0.77 16.19 13.03
CA ILE A 129 0.51 15.96 12.34
C ILE A 129 1.37 17.21 12.51
N VAL A 130 2.52 17.05 13.16
CA VAL A 130 3.42 18.16 13.51
C VAL A 130 4.15 18.69 12.27
N ASN A 131 4.60 17.80 11.39
CA ASN A 131 5.39 18.18 10.23
C ASN A 131 4.50 18.43 9.01
N ALA A 132 4.59 19.62 8.40
CA ALA A 132 3.84 19.91 7.18
C ALA A 132 4.29 19.01 6.02
N GLN A 133 5.56 18.67 5.96
CA GLN A 133 6.13 17.63 5.10
C GLN A 133 5.34 16.30 5.19
N VAL A 134 5.00 15.84 6.40
CA VAL A 134 4.23 14.59 6.60
C VAL A 134 2.77 14.79 6.21
N ALA A 135 2.19 15.93 6.58
CA ALA A 135 0.79 16.26 6.31
C ALA A 135 0.49 16.35 4.80
N VAL A 136 1.37 16.97 4.00
CA VAL A 136 1.25 17.00 2.53
C VAL A 136 1.21 15.58 1.96
N VAL A 137 2.13 14.71 2.38
CA VAL A 137 2.21 13.32 1.90
C VAL A 137 0.99 12.51 2.29
N PHE A 138 0.41 12.78 3.46
CA PHE A 138 -0.83 12.16 3.90
C PHE A 138 -2.02 12.61 3.09
N TYR A 139 -2.15 13.92 2.85
CA TYR A 139 -3.35 14.51 2.27
C TYR A 139 -3.37 14.47 0.74
N ALA A 140 -2.21 14.51 0.09
CA ALA A 140 -2.10 14.47 -1.37
C ALA A 140 -2.93 13.35 -2.01
N PRO A 141 -2.83 12.07 -1.59
CA PRO A 141 -3.67 11.02 -2.17
C PRO A 141 -5.16 11.23 -1.96
N PHE A 142 -5.57 11.82 -0.83
CA PHE A 142 -6.98 12.07 -0.50
C PHE A 142 -7.61 13.03 -1.51
N ILE A 143 -6.87 14.03 -1.98
CA ILE A 143 -7.34 14.96 -3.02
C ILE A 143 -6.98 14.50 -4.44
N GLY A 144 -6.48 13.28 -4.62
CA GLY A 144 -6.21 12.70 -5.94
C GLY A 144 -4.79 12.89 -6.48
N ILE A 145 -3.84 13.40 -5.69
CA ILE A 145 -2.42 13.51 -6.06
C ILE A 145 -1.69 12.23 -5.65
N LYS A 146 -1.26 11.42 -6.61
CA LYS A 146 -0.52 10.17 -6.36
C LYS A 146 0.43 9.83 -7.51
N GLY A 147 -0.07 9.58 -8.71
CA GLY A 147 0.71 9.04 -9.83
C GLY A 147 1.19 7.60 -9.63
N GLU A 148 1.93 7.11 -10.62
CA GLU A 148 2.63 5.83 -10.54
C GLU A 148 3.77 5.90 -9.51
N GLY A 149 3.87 4.91 -8.63
CA GLY A 149 4.92 4.91 -7.58
C GLY A 149 4.89 6.10 -6.60
N ASN A 150 3.82 6.89 -6.56
CA ASN A 150 3.71 8.16 -5.83
C ASN A 150 4.48 9.34 -6.49
N ALA A 151 4.78 9.25 -7.80
CA ALA A 151 5.59 10.22 -8.54
C ALA A 151 5.03 11.64 -8.47
N GLU A 152 3.71 11.84 -8.63
CA GLU A 152 3.11 13.19 -8.56
C GLU A 152 3.36 13.88 -7.22
N ILE A 153 3.49 13.11 -6.12
CA ILE A 153 3.76 13.66 -4.78
C ILE A 153 5.23 14.08 -4.65
N VAL A 154 6.15 13.23 -5.11
CA VAL A 154 7.59 13.47 -4.97
C VAL A 154 8.13 14.47 -5.99
N ASN A 155 7.45 14.60 -7.13
CA ASN A 155 7.82 15.53 -8.20
C ASN A 155 7.20 16.93 -8.04
N LEU A 156 6.26 17.13 -7.12
CA LEU A 156 5.56 18.41 -6.97
C LEU A 156 6.51 19.52 -6.51
N LYS A 157 6.67 20.56 -7.34
CA LYS A 157 7.52 21.72 -7.07
C LYS A 157 6.72 22.91 -6.55
N LYS A 158 7.43 23.86 -5.94
CA LYS A 158 6.90 25.14 -5.46
C LYS A 158 6.11 25.89 -6.53
N GLN A 159 6.66 25.95 -7.74
CA GLN A 159 6.09 26.67 -8.89
C GLN A 159 4.88 25.95 -9.53
N ASP A 160 4.70 24.66 -9.23
CA ASP A 160 3.64 23.86 -9.84
C ASP A 160 2.28 24.10 -9.17
N VAL A 161 2.27 24.79 -8.03
CA VAL A 161 1.06 25.09 -7.25
C VAL A 161 0.69 26.56 -7.42
N ASP A 162 -0.46 26.79 -8.05
CA ASP A 162 -1.09 28.10 -8.09
C ASP A 162 -1.98 28.26 -6.85
N PHE A 163 -1.48 29.04 -5.88
CA PHE A 163 -2.17 29.27 -4.60
C PHE A 163 -3.36 30.20 -4.71
N ASP A 164 -3.41 31.05 -5.75
CA ASP A 164 -4.48 32.02 -5.94
C ASP A 164 -5.68 31.36 -6.62
N HIS A 165 -5.42 30.53 -7.62
CA HIS A 165 -6.46 29.78 -8.36
C HIS A 165 -6.73 28.39 -7.78
N LEU A 166 -5.95 27.96 -6.78
CA LEU A 166 -6.03 26.63 -6.14
C LEU A 166 -5.99 25.50 -7.17
N THR A 167 -4.93 25.51 -7.98
CA THR A 167 -4.64 24.43 -8.94
C THR A 167 -3.22 23.92 -8.77
N ALA A 168 -2.98 22.68 -9.19
CA ALA A 168 -1.64 22.08 -9.17
C ALA A 168 -1.35 21.36 -10.48
N THR A 169 -0.17 21.61 -11.05
CA THR A 169 0.38 20.89 -12.19
C THR A 169 1.18 19.68 -11.70
N LEU A 170 0.69 18.48 -11.98
CA LEU A 170 1.26 17.24 -11.49
C LEU A 170 2.08 16.58 -12.59
N THR A 171 3.29 16.10 -12.27
CA THR A 171 4.15 15.38 -13.21
C THR A 171 4.34 13.93 -12.74
N ASP A 172 3.93 12.95 -13.56
CA ASP A 172 4.06 11.52 -13.26
C ASP A 172 5.45 10.96 -13.65
N SER A 173 5.74 9.70 -13.35
CA SER A 173 7.06 9.08 -13.58
C SER A 173 7.47 8.97 -15.04
N ASN A 174 6.51 8.96 -15.96
CA ASN A 174 6.75 8.96 -17.41
C ASN A 174 6.86 10.37 -18.01
N GLY A 175 6.85 11.41 -17.18
CA GLY A 175 6.88 12.82 -17.61
C GLY A 175 5.53 13.37 -18.08
N SER A 176 4.46 12.57 -18.08
CA SER A 176 3.12 13.08 -18.38
C SER A 176 2.66 14.07 -17.31
N GLN A 177 1.92 15.08 -17.75
CA GLN A 177 1.43 16.14 -16.88
C GLN A 177 -0.09 16.22 -16.90
N ARG A 178 -0.66 16.60 -15.76
CA ARG A 178 -2.08 16.97 -15.65
C ARG A 178 -2.27 18.09 -14.64
N ILE A 179 -3.34 18.86 -14.82
CA ILE A 179 -3.72 19.91 -13.88
C ILE A 179 -4.94 19.43 -13.12
N ILE A 180 -4.92 19.58 -11.80
CA ILE A 180 -6.09 19.32 -10.95
C ILE A 180 -6.46 20.56 -10.16
N LYS A 181 -7.71 20.61 -9.71
CA LYS A 181 -8.13 21.54 -8.67
C LYS A 181 -7.67 20.99 -7.31
N ILE A 182 -7.15 21.87 -6.47
CA ILE A 182 -6.82 21.56 -5.07
C ILE A 182 -7.76 22.35 -4.15
N ASP A 183 -7.87 21.92 -2.90
CA ASP A 183 -8.55 22.73 -1.89
C ASP A 183 -7.56 23.62 -1.13
N LYS A 184 -8.12 24.59 -0.39
CA LYS A 184 -7.35 25.52 0.42
C LYS A 184 -6.51 24.81 1.49
N THR A 185 -6.98 23.69 2.03
CA THR A 185 -6.24 22.91 3.03
C THR A 185 -4.93 22.42 2.46
N PHE A 186 -4.95 21.83 1.27
CA PHE A 186 -3.73 21.36 0.61
C PHE A 186 -2.79 22.51 0.23
N GLY A 187 -3.34 23.64 -0.26
CA GLY A 187 -2.56 24.85 -0.52
C GLY A 187 -1.84 25.36 0.73
N ASP A 188 -2.55 25.48 1.86
CA ASP A 188 -2.00 25.91 3.15
C ASP A 188 -0.92 24.94 3.64
N LEU A 189 -1.12 23.63 3.47
CA LEU A 189 -0.13 22.60 3.81
C LEU A 189 1.14 22.73 2.97
N CYS A 190 1.00 22.98 1.66
CA CYS A 190 2.14 23.21 0.78
C CYS A 190 2.93 24.45 1.20
N GLN A 191 2.26 25.57 1.48
CA GLN A 191 2.93 26.79 1.96
C GLN A 191 3.69 26.56 3.27
N LYS A 192 3.10 25.81 4.21
CA LYS A 192 3.78 25.43 5.46
C LYS A 192 4.99 24.53 5.18
N ALA A 193 4.85 23.53 4.32
CA ALA A 193 5.93 22.60 3.97
C ALA A 193 7.10 23.31 3.26
N ILE A 194 6.82 24.35 2.46
CA ILE A 194 7.84 25.19 1.82
C ILE A 194 8.67 25.96 2.87
N LYS A 195 8.00 26.48 3.91
CA LYS A 195 8.63 27.27 4.97
C LYS A 195 9.26 26.43 6.10
N GLU A 196 9.08 25.12 6.07
CA GLU A 196 9.56 24.20 7.11
C GLU A 196 11.05 23.87 6.90
N PHE A 197 11.94 24.28 7.80
CA PHE A 197 13.38 24.00 7.67
C PHE A 197 13.85 22.79 8.47
N GLU A 198 13.13 22.47 9.56
CA GLU A 198 13.44 21.38 10.47
C GLU A 198 12.32 20.33 10.46
N PHE A 199 12.72 19.07 10.42
CA PHE A 199 11.85 17.92 10.54
C PHE A 199 11.85 17.40 11.98
N VAL A 200 10.69 17.41 12.62
CA VAL A 200 10.46 16.84 13.95
C VAL A 200 10.31 15.33 13.85
N LYS A 201 11.24 14.58 14.45
CA LYS A 201 11.23 13.10 14.38
C LYS A 201 10.05 12.53 15.16
N ALA A 202 9.54 11.40 14.69
CA ALA A 202 8.47 10.62 15.32
C ALA A 202 7.23 11.47 15.72
N ASN A 203 6.88 12.47 14.90
CA ASN A 203 5.75 13.37 15.16
C ASN A 203 5.79 14.07 16.54
N GLY A 204 6.99 14.33 17.09
CA GLY A 204 7.15 14.96 18.39
C GLY A 204 7.28 13.97 19.56
N GLU A 205 7.15 12.66 19.31
CA GLU A 205 7.26 11.59 20.31
C GLU A 205 8.44 10.64 20.02
N PRO A 206 9.69 11.12 20.07
CA PRO A 206 10.84 10.27 19.84
C PRO A 206 11.05 9.27 20.99
N ASP A 207 11.49 8.06 20.64
CA ASP A 207 11.93 7.07 21.63
C ASP A 207 13.11 7.65 22.45
N LYS A 208 13.26 7.21 23.71
CA LYS A 208 14.25 7.78 24.67
C LYS A 208 15.70 7.75 24.16
N GLU A 209 16.02 6.88 23.21
CA GLU A 209 17.36 6.67 22.65
C GLU A 209 17.70 7.60 21.47
N VAL A 210 16.76 8.43 21.02
CA VAL A 210 16.97 9.29 19.84
C VAL A 210 17.88 10.47 20.19
N LYS A 211 19.09 10.48 19.60
CA LYS A 211 20.15 11.49 19.84
C LYS A 211 19.77 12.95 19.54
N SER A 212 18.78 13.20 18.68
CA SER A 212 18.27 14.54 18.41
C SER A 212 16.82 14.49 17.95
N LYS A 213 15.98 15.35 18.52
CA LYS A 213 14.55 15.47 18.19
C LYS A 213 14.28 16.01 16.78
N TYR A 214 15.25 16.72 16.21
CA TYR A 214 15.13 17.43 14.94
C TYR A 214 16.13 16.90 13.90
N ALA A 215 15.85 17.16 12.63
CA ALA A 215 16.77 16.98 11.52
C ALA A 215 16.53 18.06 10.46
N ASN A 216 17.57 18.51 9.78
CA ASN A 216 17.43 19.55 8.76
C ASN A 216 16.82 18.96 7.49
N LEU A 217 15.95 19.73 6.84
CA LEU A 217 15.45 19.42 5.50
C LEU A 217 16.42 19.98 4.46
N ILE A 218 16.60 19.26 3.36
CA ILE A 218 17.32 19.78 2.19
C ILE A 218 16.53 20.97 1.65
N ASP A 219 17.20 22.09 1.35
CA ASP A 219 16.58 23.21 0.66
C ASP A 219 16.68 23.00 -0.85
N ASN A 220 15.53 22.86 -1.51
CA ASN A 220 15.41 22.68 -2.95
C ASN A 220 14.01 23.13 -3.43
N GLU A 221 13.72 22.96 -4.72
CA GLU A 221 12.48 23.42 -5.35
C GLU A 221 11.23 22.58 -5.03
N TYR A 222 11.38 21.40 -4.45
CA TYR A 222 10.28 20.47 -4.20
C TYR A 222 9.47 20.85 -2.95
N ILE A 223 8.16 20.56 -2.98
CA ILE A 223 7.30 20.68 -1.78
C ILE A 223 7.69 19.61 -0.75
N VAL A 224 7.86 18.38 -1.22
CA VAL A 224 8.22 17.21 -0.40
C VAL A 224 9.73 17.02 -0.42
N ARG A 225 10.40 17.32 0.70
CA ARG A 225 11.87 17.39 0.78
C ARG A 225 12.50 16.30 1.65
N SER A 226 13.62 15.74 1.19
CA SER A 226 14.36 14.75 1.97
C SER A 226 15.01 15.38 3.20
N VAL A 227 15.19 14.58 4.26
CA VAL A 227 15.99 14.98 5.43
C VAL A 227 17.47 14.90 5.04
N ASP A 228 18.26 15.92 5.37
CA ASP A 228 19.70 15.93 5.11
C ASP A 228 20.39 14.89 6.01
N THR A 229 20.81 13.79 5.39
CA THR A 229 21.53 12.70 6.05
C THR A 229 23.04 12.75 5.80
N ARG A 230 23.56 13.85 5.25
CA ARG A 230 24.98 14.04 4.85
C ARG A 230 25.47 13.08 3.75
N VAL A 231 24.56 12.43 3.01
CA VAL A 231 24.89 11.51 1.89
C VAL A 231 24.76 12.26 0.55
N LYS A 232 25.64 11.95 -0.42
CA LYS A 232 25.94 12.75 -1.64
C LYS A 232 24.80 13.06 -2.62
N HIS A 233 23.61 12.49 -2.49
CA HIS A 233 22.51 12.68 -3.46
C HIS A 233 21.45 13.66 -2.91
N LYS A 234 21.59 14.94 -3.26
CA LYS A 234 20.77 16.05 -2.73
C LYS A 234 19.68 16.55 -3.68
N GLU A 235 19.62 16.03 -4.91
CA GLU A 235 18.89 16.68 -6.01
C GLU A 235 17.43 16.22 -6.16
N GLU A 236 17.02 15.11 -5.54
CA GLU A 236 15.64 14.60 -5.65
C GLU A 236 15.09 14.09 -4.31
N ALA A 237 13.76 14.12 -4.17
CA ALA A 237 13.07 13.44 -3.08
C ALA A 237 13.24 11.92 -3.22
N ASP A 238 13.70 11.26 -2.16
CA ASP A 238 13.83 9.80 -2.16
C ASP A 238 12.48 9.15 -2.48
N LYS A 239 12.43 8.22 -3.46
CA LYS A 239 11.21 7.52 -3.88
C LYS A 239 10.47 6.83 -2.72
N ASN A 240 11.18 6.49 -1.64
CA ASN A 240 10.61 5.89 -0.43
C ASN A 240 10.13 6.90 0.62
N VAL A 241 10.31 8.20 0.40
CA VAL A 241 9.94 9.26 1.36
C VAL A 241 8.47 9.20 1.73
N VAL A 242 7.60 8.88 0.76
CA VAL A 242 6.16 8.73 0.97
C VAL A 242 5.86 7.62 1.97
N TYR A 243 6.40 6.43 1.74
CA TYR A 243 6.19 5.28 2.63
C TYR A 243 6.77 5.51 4.03
N ARG A 244 7.95 6.14 4.13
CA ARG A 244 8.54 6.48 5.43
C ARG A 244 7.67 7.45 6.23
N ARG A 245 7.13 8.49 5.58
CA ARG A 245 6.25 9.47 6.25
C ARG A 245 4.92 8.87 6.65
N LEU A 246 4.31 8.05 5.79
CA LEU A 246 3.09 7.32 6.14
C LEU A 246 3.33 6.34 7.30
N LYS A 247 4.51 5.71 7.41
CA LYS A 247 4.84 4.87 8.56
C LYS A 247 4.78 5.64 9.89
N THR A 248 5.22 6.90 9.90
CA THR A 248 5.08 7.77 11.08
C THR A 248 3.61 7.93 11.48
N ILE A 249 2.74 8.17 10.51
CA ILE A 249 1.29 8.33 10.73
C ILE A 249 0.68 7.02 11.27
N LYS A 250 1.02 5.87 10.66
CA LYS A 250 0.55 4.57 11.14
C LYS A 250 0.91 4.32 12.60
N LYS A 251 2.16 4.61 12.98
CA LYS A 251 2.64 4.42 14.36
C LYS A 251 1.89 5.36 15.31
N TYR A 252 1.80 6.64 14.95
CA TYR A 252 1.22 7.67 15.82
C TYR A 252 -0.29 7.48 16.05
N PHE A 253 -1.06 7.15 15.01
CA PHE A 253 -2.50 6.93 15.14
C PHE A 253 -2.89 5.48 15.46
N SER A 254 -1.92 4.56 15.56
CA SER A 254 -2.16 3.11 15.68
C SER A 254 -3.01 2.54 14.54
N GLU A 255 -2.91 3.12 13.35
CA GLU A 255 -3.73 2.79 12.18
C GLU A 255 -2.91 2.04 11.11
N THR A 256 -3.04 0.71 11.06
CA THR A 256 -2.22 -0.13 10.17
C THR A 256 -2.66 -0.05 8.70
N GLY A 257 -3.92 0.30 8.45
CA GLY A 257 -4.55 0.32 7.12
C GLY A 257 -4.23 1.52 6.23
N ILE A 258 -3.50 2.52 6.73
CA ILE A 258 -3.20 3.74 5.97
C ILE A 258 -2.21 3.45 4.86
N THR A 259 -2.56 3.72 3.61
CA THR A 259 -1.67 3.62 2.46
C THR A 259 -2.04 4.75 1.50
N PRO A 260 -1.18 5.15 0.55
CA PRO A 260 -1.59 6.15 -0.44
C PRO A 260 -2.89 5.75 -1.14
N LYS A 261 -3.06 4.45 -1.39
CA LYS A 261 -4.24 3.89 -2.05
C LYS A 261 -5.50 3.97 -1.18
N THR A 262 -5.45 3.56 0.08
CA THR A 262 -6.64 3.60 0.97
C THR A 262 -7.04 5.04 1.34
N VAL A 263 -6.07 5.95 1.43
CA VAL A 263 -6.34 7.37 1.59
C VAL A 263 -7.00 7.96 0.34
N ALA A 264 -6.53 7.60 -0.86
CA ALA A 264 -7.18 8.01 -2.11
C ALA A 264 -8.61 7.47 -2.23
N TYR A 265 -8.85 6.22 -1.85
CA TYR A 265 -10.21 5.65 -1.82
C TYR A 265 -11.13 6.40 -0.85
N SER A 266 -10.61 6.83 0.29
CA SER A 266 -11.33 7.66 1.25
C SER A 266 -11.72 9.02 0.64
N GLY A 267 -10.81 9.60 -0.15
CA GLY A 267 -11.08 10.81 -0.94
C GLY A 267 -12.18 10.64 -1.98
N MET A 268 -12.14 9.55 -2.74
CA MET A 268 -13.19 9.21 -3.71
C MET A 268 -14.56 9.06 -3.04
N LEU A 269 -14.60 8.40 -1.87
CA LEU A 269 -15.83 8.25 -1.08
C LEU A 269 -16.34 9.59 -0.54
N ALA A 270 -15.45 10.52 -0.18
CA ALA A 270 -15.83 11.86 0.25
C ALA A 270 -16.51 12.64 -0.89
N ILE A 271 -15.93 12.63 -2.11
CA ILE A 271 -16.56 13.24 -3.30
C ILE A 271 -17.91 12.57 -3.60
N ALA A 272 -17.94 11.24 -3.63
CA ALA A 272 -19.17 10.49 -3.91
C ALA A 272 -20.27 10.80 -2.88
N LYS A 273 -19.92 10.92 -1.58
CA LYS A 273 -20.83 11.35 -0.51
C LYS A 273 -21.39 12.74 -0.77
N ASP A 274 -20.54 13.72 -1.10
CA ASP A 274 -20.99 15.11 -1.32
C ASP A 274 -21.99 15.24 -2.47
N PHE A 275 -21.83 14.42 -3.51
CA PHE A 275 -22.78 14.32 -4.62
C PHE A 275 -24.02 13.49 -4.26
N TYR A 276 -23.86 12.40 -3.50
CA TYR A 276 -24.95 11.58 -3.00
C TYR A 276 -25.95 12.40 -2.18
N LEU A 277 -25.46 13.24 -1.26
CA LEU A 277 -26.28 14.14 -0.44
C LEU A 277 -27.08 15.16 -1.27
N LYS A 278 -26.70 15.39 -2.53
CA LYS A 278 -27.37 16.28 -3.49
C LYS A 278 -28.23 15.51 -4.50
N ASN A 279 -28.42 14.21 -4.31
CA ASN A 279 -29.08 13.29 -5.26
C ASN A 279 -28.41 13.26 -6.65
N LYS A 280 -27.09 13.44 -6.71
CA LYS A 280 -26.29 13.52 -7.95
C LYS A 280 -25.11 12.55 -7.97
N LEU A 281 -25.21 11.40 -7.31
CA LEU A 281 -24.10 10.45 -7.20
C LEU A 281 -23.48 10.07 -8.55
N ASN A 282 -24.28 9.93 -9.60
CA ASN A 282 -23.78 9.58 -10.94
C ASN A 282 -22.83 10.64 -11.51
N ASP A 283 -23.06 11.92 -11.21
CA ASP A 283 -22.21 13.03 -11.68
C ASP A 283 -20.83 12.99 -11.01
N SER A 284 -20.73 12.42 -9.79
CA SER A 284 -19.47 12.30 -9.05
C SER A 284 -18.44 11.44 -9.77
N TYR A 285 -18.88 10.48 -10.58
CA TYR A 285 -17.99 9.53 -11.23
C TYR A 285 -17.09 10.18 -12.27
N LYS A 286 -17.60 11.18 -12.99
CA LYS A 286 -16.81 11.96 -13.95
C LYS A 286 -15.75 12.78 -13.21
N GLU A 287 -16.14 13.42 -12.10
CA GLU A 287 -15.22 14.17 -11.24
C GLU A 287 -14.12 13.26 -10.68
N ILE A 288 -14.49 12.08 -10.18
CA ILE A 288 -13.53 11.12 -9.61
C ILE A 288 -12.55 10.60 -10.68
N ILE A 289 -13.03 10.30 -11.89
CA ILE A 289 -12.16 9.89 -13.01
C ILE A 289 -11.09 10.95 -13.29
N GLN A 290 -11.50 12.22 -13.39
CA GLN A 290 -10.61 13.33 -13.70
C GLN A 290 -9.66 13.63 -12.54
N GLN A 291 -10.19 13.76 -11.32
CA GLN A 291 -9.43 14.13 -10.13
C GLN A 291 -8.40 13.07 -9.74
N PHE A 292 -8.72 11.77 -9.87
CA PHE A 292 -7.84 10.68 -9.46
C PHE A 292 -7.11 9.99 -10.63
N ASN A 293 -7.32 10.46 -11.87
CA ASN A 293 -6.73 9.90 -13.08
C ASN A 293 -6.94 8.38 -13.20
N ILE A 294 -8.20 7.93 -13.06
CA ILE A 294 -8.56 6.51 -13.18
C ILE A 294 -9.38 6.25 -14.43
N THR A 295 -9.26 5.05 -15.00
CA THR A 295 -10.04 4.63 -16.17
C THR A 295 -11.48 4.26 -15.80
N GLU A 296 -12.41 4.31 -16.76
CA GLU A 296 -13.79 3.83 -16.58
C GLU A 296 -13.85 2.36 -16.14
N ALA A 297 -13.01 1.50 -16.73
CA ALA A 297 -12.90 0.10 -16.32
C ALA A 297 -12.48 -0.03 -14.85
N THR A 298 -11.59 0.84 -14.37
CA THR A 298 -11.19 0.87 -12.96
C THR A 298 -12.33 1.36 -12.07
N LEU A 299 -13.03 2.42 -12.49
CA LEU A 299 -14.19 2.94 -11.79
C LEU A 299 -15.29 1.87 -11.65
N ASN A 300 -15.60 1.11 -12.70
CA ASN A 300 -16.62 0.06 -12.64
C ASN A 300 -16.29 -0.99 -11.56
N ARG A 301 -15.03 -1.45 -11.50
CA ARG A 301 -14.57 -2.32 -10.40
C ARG A 301 -14.68 -1.66 -9.03
N TYR A 302 -14.42 -0.36 -8.93
CA TYR A 302 -14.54 0.37 -7.66
C TYR A 302 -16.00 0.46 -7.22
N LYS A 303 -16.95 0.68 -8.13
CA LYS A 303 -18.39 0.65 -7.82
C LYS A 303 -18.85 -0.70 -7.28
N GLU A 304 -18.36 -1.79 -7.84
CA GLU A 304 -18.67 -3.15 -7.36
C GLU A 304 -18.04 -3.47 -6.01
N THR A 305 -16.98 -2.76 -5.61
CA THR A 305 -16.21 -3.08 -4.40
C THR A 305 -16.46 -2.13 -3.24
N PHE A 306 -16.30 -0.82 -3.42
CA PHE A 306 -16.40 0.15 -2.34
C PHE A 306 -17.07 1.48 -2.70
N LEU A 307 -17.03 1.92 -3.96
CA LEU A 307 -17.56 3.21 -4.37
C LEU A 307 -19.04 3.10 -4.74
N ASN A 308 -19.85 2.62 -3.78
CA ASN A 308 -21.29 2.40 -3.95
C ASN A 308 -22.09 2.97 -2.77
N VAL A 309 -23.41 3.04 -2.95
CA VAL A 309 -24.35 3.63 -1.99
C VAL A 309 -24.26 2.94 -0.63
N GLU A 310 -24.18 1.61 -0.60
CA GLU A 310 -24.11 0.83 0.65
C GLU A 310 -22.89 1.24 1.48
N GLN A 311 -21.72 1.28 0.86
CA GLN A 311 -20.49 1.66 1.54
C GLN A 311 -20.47 3.14 1.94
N ILE A 312 -21.03 4.04 1.13
CA ILE A 312 -21.19 5.47 1.48
C ILE A 312 -22.06 5.59 2.73
N LYS A 313 -23.23 4.95 2.74
CA LYS A 313 -24.15 4.95 3.90
C LYS A 313 -23.48 4.36 5.15
N LYS A 314 -22.82 3.22 5.01
CA LYS A 314 -22.10 2.55 6.10
C LYS A 314 -21.00 3.44 6.68
N MET A 315 -20.15 4.01 5.83
CA MET A 315 -19.01 4.82 6.25
C MET A 315 -19.46 6.13 6.93
N TYR A 316 -20.48 6.79 6.38
CA TYR A 316 -20.94 8.09 6.88
C TYR A 316 -22.16 8.01 7.80
N LYS A 317 -22.61 6.80 8.16
CA LYS A 317 -23.77 6.54 9.02
C LYS A 317 -25.04 7.25 8.50
N LEU A 318 -25.25 7.20 7.19
CA LEU A 318 -26.40 7.81 6.51
C LEU A 318 -27.54 6.80 6.39
N SER A 319 -28.78 7.29 6.49
CA SER A 319 -30.02 6.50 6.33
C SER A 319 -30.29 6.09 4.89
#